data_AF-A0A7C4T3A5-F1
#
_entry.id   AF-A0A7C4T3A5-F1
#
_cell.length_a   1.000
_cell.length_b   1.000
_cell.length_c   1.000
_cell.angle_alpha   90.00
_cell.angle_beta   90.00
_cell.angle_gamma   90.00
#
_symmetry.space_group_name_H-M   'P 1'
#
loop_
_entity.id
_entity.type
_entity.pdbx_description
1 polymer ?
#
loop_
_entity_poly.entity_id
_entity_poly.type
_entity_poly.pdbx_seq_one_letter_code
_entity_poly.pdbx_strand_id
1 'polypeptide(L)' 'MNNVSAEGVARVAAHELGHGVFRLYHTFSSDNRYVLPQGTTDNLMDYNGGTALYKYQWDYIMVYIKKLNRSGLSLRYS' A
#
# COMPACT_ATOMS: atom_id res chain seq x y z
N MET A 1 1.31 -18.11 22.86
CA MET A 1 0.50 -17.48 21.80
C MET A 1 1.04 -16.08 21.61
N ASN A 2 1.50 -15.74 20.41
CA ASN A 2 2.06 -14.42 20.10
C ASN A 2 0.96 -13.38 20.33
N ASN A 3 1.23 -12.38 21.18
CA ASN A 3 0.31 -11.28 21.41
C ASN A 3 0.31 -10.38 20.17
N VAL A 4 -0.46 -10.75 19.15
CA VAL A 4 -0.58 -9.96 17.92
C VAL A 4 -1.39 -8.72 18.27
N SER A 5 -0.75 -7.55 18.26
CA SER A 5 -1.42 -6.29 18.54
C SER A 5 -2.38 -5.91 17.41
N ALA A 6 -3.45 -5.19 17.75
CA ALA A 6 -4.41 -4.71 16.76
C ALA A 6 -3.73 -3.81 15.71
N GLU A 7 -2.75 -3.02 16.15
CA GLU A 7 -1.92 -2.16 15.31
C GLU A 7 -1.08 -2.99 14.34
N GLY A 8 -0.52 -4.12 14.80
CA GLY A 8 0.23 -5.05 13.97
C GLY A 8 -0.63 -5.65 12.86
N VAL A 9 -1.86 -6.06 13.19
CA VAL A 9 -2.84 -6.55 12.20
C VAL A 9 -3.21 -5.45 11.20
N ALA A 10 -3.51 -4.24 11.68
CA ALA A 10 -3.89 -3.11 10.83
C ALA A 10 -2.77 -2.74 9.85
N ARG A 11 -1.51 -2.76 10.31
CA ARG A 11 -0.33 -2.50 9.47
C ARG A 11 -0.18 -3.56 8.38
N VAL A 12 -0.30 -4.84 8.73
CA VAL A 12 -0.22 -5.93 7.74
C VAL A 12 -1.35 -5.80 6.72
N ALA A 13 -2.58 -5.55 7.17
CA ALA A 13 -3.70 -5.31 6.26
C ALA A 13 -3.42 -4.13 5.30
N ALA A 14 -2.87 -3.02 5.79
CA ALA A 14 -2.49 -1.88 4.96
C ALA A 14 -1.39 -2.23 3.95
N HIS A 15 -0.39 -3.03 4.34
CA HIS A 15 0.67 -3.53 3.45
C HIS A 15 0.09 -4.35 2.29
N GLU A 16 -0.76 -5.33 2.61
CA GLU A 16 -1.37 -6.20 1.60
C GLU A 16 -2.33 -5.44 0.68
N LEU A 17 -3.10 -4.49 1.21
CA LEU A 17 -3.93 -3.60 0.39
C LEU A 17 -3.08 -2.72 -0.54
N GLY A 18 -1.91 -2.26 -0.07
CA GLY A 18 -0.92 -1.57 -0.87
C GLY A 18 -0.50 -2.38 -2.11
N HIS A 19 -0.19 -3.66 -1.93
CA HIS A 19 0.13 -4.58 -3.02
C HIS A 19 -1.06 -4.82 -3.96
N GLY A 20 -2.23 -5.11 -3.41
CA GLY A 20 -3.40 -5.49 -4.17
C GLY A 20 -3.94 -4.34 -5.03
N VAL A 21 -4.79 -3.50 -4.44
CA VAL A 21 -5.57 -2.51 -5.19
C VAL A 21 -4.73 -1.37 -5.76
N PHE A 22 -3.60 -1.05 -5.13
CA PHE A 22 -2.75 0.08 -5.51
C PHE A 22 -1.46 -0.31 -6.23
N ARG A 23 -1.16 -1.60 -6.34
CA ARG A 23 0.04 -2.14 -7.00
C ARG A 23 1.34 -1.48 -6.50
N LEU A 24 1.41 -1.18 -5.21
CA LEU A 24 2.64 -0.73 -4.59
C LEU A 24 3.60 -1.92 -4.47
N TYR A 25 4.88 -1.71 -4.75
CA TYR A 25 5.93 -2.71 -4.60
C TYR A 25 6.74 -2.46 -3.33
N HIS A 26 7.44 -3.49 -2.85
CA HIS A 26 8.44 -3.33 -1.80
C HIS A 26 9.47 -2.26 -2.19
N THR A 27 9.99 -1.54 -1.20
CA THR A 27 11.02 -0.51 -1.42
C THR A 27 12.28 -1.06 -2.07
N PHE A 28 12.58 -2.33 -1.82
CA PHE A 28 13.73 -3.06 -2.36
C PHE A 28 13.44 -3.86 -3.64
N SER A 29 12.21 -3.79 -4.18
CA SER A 29 11.88 -4.46 -5.44
C SER A 29 12.45 -3.72 -6.64
N SER A 30 12.94 -4.46 -7.65
CA SER A 30 13.36 -3.92 -8.95
C SER A 30 12.21 -3.27 -9.73
N ASP A 31 10.96 -3.59 -9.41
CA ASP A 31 9.78 -2.98 -10.02
C ASP A 31 9.45 -1.60 -9.43
N ASN A 32 10.14 -1.20 -8.36
CA ASN A 32 9.96 0.10 -7.74
C ASN A 32 10.70 1.18 -8.54
N ARG A 33 10.13 2.39 -8.53
CA ARG A 33 10.76 3.56 -9.16
C ARG A 33 12.10 3.90 -8.52
N TYR A 34 12.23 3.68 -7.22
CA TYR A 34 13.44 3.87 -6.45
C TYR A 34 13.68 2.62 -5.63
N VAL A 35 14.82 1.97 -5.84
CA VAL A 35 15.22 0.78 -5.09
C VAL A 35 16.02 1.22 -3.87
N LEU A 36 15.50 0.90 -2.69
CA LEU A 36 16.15 1.18 -1.40
C LEU A 36 16.45 -0.15 -0.70
N PRO A 37 17.50 -0.24 0.13
CA PRO A 37 17.83 -1.49 0.81
C PRO A 37 16.69 -1.94 1.74
N GLN A 38 16.45 -3.25 1.78
CA GLN A 38 15.44 -3.84 2.66
C GLN A 38 15.73 -3.52 4.13
N GLY A 39 14.68 -3.19 4.87
CA GLY A 39 14.75 -2.96 6.31
C GLY A 39 15.32 -1.60 6.71
N THR A 40 15.54 -0.69 5.76
CA THR A 40 16.24 0.59 6.03
C THR A 40 15.31 1.80 6.05
N THR A 41 14.03 1.62 5.74
CA THR A 41 13.07 2.71 5.63
C THR A 41 11.94 2.55 6.65
N ASP A 42 11.22 3.63 6.91
CA ASP A 42 9.96 3.65 7.66
C ASP A 42 8.73 3.49 6.74
N ASN A 43 8.95 3.08 5.49
CA ASN A 43 7.91 2.90 4.51
C ASN A 43 7.04 1.69 4.85
N LEU A 44 5.73 1.81 4.61
CA LEU A 44 4.74 0.76 4.78
C LEU A 44 5.09 -0.50 3.97
N MET A 45 5.69 -0.32 2.80
CA MET A 45 6.07 -1.41 1.90
C MET A 45 7.45 -2.00 2.21
N ASP A 46 8.07 -1.61 3.31
CA ASP A 46 9.32 -2.21 3.79
C ASP A 46 9.03 -3.26 4.88
N TYR A 47 9.99 -4.13 5.13
CA TYR A 47 9.93 -5.16 6.16
C TYR A 47 10.35 -4.65 7.54
N ASN A 48 10.70 -3.37 7.67
CA ASN A 48 11.10 -2.75 8.93
C ASN A 48 9.93 -2.36 9.87
N GLY A 49 8.69 -2.74 9.53
CA GLY A 49 7.52 -2.37 10.34
C GLY A 49 7.07 -0.91 10.18
N GLY A 50 7.51 -0.25 9.12
CA GLY A 50 7.13 1.12 8.78
C GLY A 50 5.64 1.32 8.55
N THR A 51 5.19 2.58 8.62
CA THR A 51 3.80 3.00 8.40
C THR A 51 3.68 4.19 7.43
N ALA A 52 4.81 4.76 7.00
CA ALA A 52 4.82 5.91 6.11
C ALA A 52 4.64 5.51 4.64
N LEU A 53 4.20 6.45 3.81
CA LEU A 53 4.20 6.30 2.35
C LEU A 53 4.93 7.49 1.74
N TYR A 54 5.72 7.23 0.71
CA TYR A 54 6.36 8.26 -0.08
C TYR A 54 5.32 8.98 -0.94
N LYS A 55 5.60 10.24 -1.29
CA LYS A 55 4.72 11.07 -2.11
C LYS A 55 4.24 10.35 -3.38
N TYR A 56 5.13 9.66 -4.11
CA TYR A 56 4.75 9.00 -5.36
C TYR A 56 3.81 7.80 -5.14
N GLN A 57 3.86 7.14 -3.98
CA GLN A 57 2.92 6.08 -3.63
C GLN A 57 1.53 6.66 -3.34
N TRP A 58 1.47 7.81 -2.66
CA TRP A 58 0.21 8.58 -2.52
C TRP A 58 -0.37 9.00 -3.87
N ASP A 59 0.48 9.46 -4.79
CA ASP A 59 0.06 9.83 -6.13
C ASP A 59 -0.58 8.64 -6.87
N TYR A 60 -0.01 7.43 -6.77
CA TYR A 60 -0.62 6.21 -7.33
C TYR A 60 -1.97 5.89 -6.71
N ILE A 61 -2.08 5.89 -5.38
CA ILE A 61 -3.35 5.64 -4.68
C ILE A 61 -4.45 6.59 -5.17
N MET A 62 -4.14 7.89 -5.26
CA MET A 62 -5.09 8.91 -5.71
C MET A 62 -5.50 8.72 -7.17
N VAL A 63 -4.58 8.30 -8.04
CA VAL A 63 -4.91 7.96 -9.44
C VAL A 63 -5.86 6.77 -9.51
N TYR A 64 -5.62 5.71 -8.74
CA TYR A 64 -6.49 4.53 -8.72
C TYR A 64 -7.88 4.84 -8.19
N ILE A 65 -7.99 5.60 -7.10
CA ILE A 65 -9.29 6.03 -6.56
C ILE A 65 -10.07 6.86 -7.59
N LYS A 66 -9.39 7.81 -8.27
CA LYS A 66 -10.03 8.61 -9.33
C LYS A 66 -10.49 7.75 -10.52
N LYS A 67 -9.73 6.71 -10.88
CA LYS A 67 -10.10 5.76 -11.94
C LYS A 67 -11.33 4.94 -11.54
N LEU A 68 -11.37 4.41 -10.32
CA LEU A 68 -12.53 3.67 -9.79
C LEU A 68 -13.80 4.54 -9.76
N ASN A 69 -13.68 5.81 -9.40
CA ASN A 69 -14.81 6.73 -9.38
C ASN A 69 -15.30 7.13 -10.79
N ARG A 70 -14.41 7.10 -11.80
CA ARG A 70 -14.76 7.42 -13.19
C ARG A 70 -15.30 6.22 -13.97
N SER A 71 -15.01 4.99 -13.54
CA SER A 71 -15.44 3.78 -14.24
C SER A 71 -16.91 3.41 -14.04
N GLY A 72 -17.68 4.19 -13.26
CA GLY A 72 -19.15 4.15 -13.30
C GLY A 72 -19.76 2.75 -13.21
N LEU A 73 -19.36 1.94 -12.23
CA LEU A 73 -20.15 0.77 -11.84
C LEU A 73 -21.43 1.31 -11.16
N SER A 74 -22.37 1.71 -12.00
CA SER A 74 -23.73 2.05 -11.61
C SER A 74 -24.39 0.77 -11.14
N LEU A 75 -24.27 0.47 -9.84
CA LEU A 75 -25.22 -0.41 -9.17
C LEU A 75 -26.54 0.35 -9.11
N ARG A 76 -27.28 0.35 -10.22
CA ARG A 76 -28.70 0.71 -10.21
C ARG A 76 -29.40 -0.36 -9.40
N TYR A 77 -29.71 -0.05 -8.15
CA TYR A 77 -30.82 -0.69 -7.47
C TYR A 77 -32.10 -0.23 -8.17
N SER A 78 -32.74 -1.15 -8.88
CA SER A 78 -34.15 -1.03 -9.30
C SER A 78 -35.05 -1.56 -8.21
#